data_AF-A0A6C0FHR1-F1
#
_entry.id   AF-A0A6C0FHR1-F1
#
_cell.length_a   1.000
_cell.length_b   1.000
_cell.length_c   1.000
_cell.angle_alpha   90.00
_cell.angle_beta   90.00
_cell.angle_gamma   90.00
#
_symmetry.space_group_name_H-M   'P 1'
#
loop_
_entity.id
_entity.type
_entity.pdbx_description
1 polymer ?
#
loop_
_entity_poly.entity_id
_entity_poly.type
_entity_poly.pdbx_seq_one_letter_code
_entity_poly.pdbx_strand_id
1 'polypeptide(L)'
;MQPLSTDVLTKAASTFVLGLVVGAVGTAMHRSVPPWGVVLCLLLVACAGLLSRSWSGGVALAGLAGGMFLSVTTLARSGPGGDVLVPARQGIGWVWVVGAAGVLVLVALAPRALFRDEPRGERPRTVAPAAGVEPVDGGAVGGELRPVDGRLVGGEPRPFDGGPSEGAPTPADGDRVSGEPDDGSGARRGTAR
;
A
#
# COMPACT_ATOMS: atom_id res chain seq x y z
N MET A 1 -3.88 20.79 -9.28
CA MET A 1 -3.38 20.26 -7.99
C MET A 1 -4.44 19.30 -7.49
N GLN A 2 -4.16 18.00 -7.41
CA GLN A 2 -5.12 17.05 -6.84
C GLN A 2 -5.28 17.35 -5.34
N PRO A 3 -6.51 17.37 -4.80
CA PRO A 3 -6.73 17.64 -3.38
C PRO A 3 -6.06 16.53 -2.55
N LEU A 4 -5.35 16.93 -1.49
CA LEU A 4 -4.74 16.00 -0.55
C LEU A 4 -5.85 15.23 0.16
N SER A 5 -5.98 13.95 -0.13
CA SER A 5 -6.92 13.06 0.56
C SER A 5 -6.51 12.91 2.03
N THR A 6 -7.50 12.92 2.93
CA THR A 6 -7.31 12.71 4.37
C THR A 6 -6.55 11.42 4.67
N ASP A 7 -6.76 10.37 3.88
CA ASP A 7 -6.05 9.09 4.05
C ASP A 7 -4.54 9.24 3.83
N VAL A 8 -4.15 10.02 2.82
CA VAL A 8 -2.74 10.27 2.51
C VAL A 8 -2.09 11.06 3.64
N LEU A 9 -2.81 12.06 4.18
CA LEU A 9 -2.33 12.86 5.29
C LEU A 9 -2.16 12.01 6.56
N THR A 10 -3.14 11.18 6.90
CA THR A 10 -3.07 10.28 8.06
C THR A 10 -1.90 9.31 7.94
N LYS A 11 -1.72 8.68 6.76
CA LYS A 11 -0.59 7.77 6.49
C LYS A 11 0.77 8.49 6.60
N ALA A 12 0.86 9.71 6.08
CA ALA A 12 2.06 10.53 6.18
C ALA A 12 2.37 10.90 7.64
N ALA A 13 1.34 11.30 8.41
CA ALA A 13 1.48 11.64 9.82
C ALA A 13 1.91 10.43 10.66
N SER A 14 1.31 9.25 10.45
CA SER A 14 1.69 8.02 11.18
C SER A 14 3.13 7.62 10.89
N THR A 15 3.55 7.65 9.62
CA THR A 15 4.94 7.33 9.25
C THR A 15 5.93 8.39 9.70
N PHE A 16 5.53 9.65 9.76
CA PHE A 16 6.32 10.71 10.38
C PHE A 16 6.57 10.46 11.87
N VAL A 17 5.52 10.10 12.63
CA VAL A 17 5.67 9.73 14.05
C VAL A 17 6.57 8.50 14.21
N LEU A 18 6.40 7.48 13.37
CA LEU A 18 7.31 6.32 13.35
C LEU A 18 8.76 6.75 13.09
N GLY A 19 8.96 7.69 12.17
CA GLY A 19 10.28 8.27 11.87
C GLY A 19 10.88 8.98 13.08
N LEU A 20 10.10 9.75 13.83
CA LEU A 20 10.56 10.40 15.05
C LEU A 20 11.09 9.37 16.07
N VAL A 21 10.33 8.30 16.28
CA VAL A 21 10.67 7.21 17.22
C VAL A 21 11.92 6.48 16.77
N VAL A 22 11.98 6.05 15.50
CA VAL A 22 13.14 5.33 14.94
C VAL A 22 14.39 6.22 14.99
N GLY A 23 14.27 7.49 14.64
CA GLY A 23 15.36 8.46 14.70
C GLY A 23 15.89 8.66 16.12
N ALA A 24 15.00 8.73 17.12
CA ALA A 24 15.37 8.92 18.51
C ALA A 24 16.06 7.66 19.07
N VAL A 25 15.46 6.49 18.87
CA VAL A 25 16.01 5.21 19.31
C VAL A 25 17.36 4.95 18.65
N GLY A 26 17.47 5.13 17.33
CA GLY A 26 18.72 4.93 16.62
C GLY A 26 19.82 5.88 17.10
N THR A 27 19.47 7.16 17.31
CA THR A 27 20.41 8.15 17.85
C THR A 27 20.90 7.79 19.25
N ALA A 28 20.04 7.27 20.13
CA ALA A 28 20.46 6.83 21.46
C ALA A 28 21.26 5.52 21.43
N MET A 29 20.85 4.55 20.61
CA MET A 29 21.33 3.17 20.68
C MET A 29 22.52 2.86 19.78
N HIS A 30 22.82 3.68 18.76
CA HIS A 30 23.88 3.35 17.79
C HIS A 30 25.27 3.13 18.44
N ARG A 31 25.51 3.72 19.62
CA ARG A 31 26.77 3.62 20.35
C ARG A 31 26.78 2.61 21.51
N SER A 32 25.68 1.89 21.75
CA SER A 32 25.55 1.03 22.94
C SER A 32 26.53 -0.14 22.94
N VAL A 33 26.68 -0.82 21.79
CA VAL A 33 27.57 -1.97 21.62
C VAL A 33 28.25 -1.89 20.25
N PRO A 34 29.40 -1.20 20.09
CA PRO A 34 30.08 -1.11 18.81
C PRO A 34 30.63 -2.48 18.32
N PRO A 35 30.51 -2.84 17.02
CA PRO A 35 29.81 -2.13 15.94
C PRO A 35 28.31 -2.50 15.82
N TRP A 36 27.83 -3.49 16.59
CA TRP A 36 26.49 -4.07 16.48
C TRP A 36 25.35 -3.08 16.72
N GLY A 37 25.55 -2.06 17.56
CA GLY A 37 24.58 -0.98 17.78
C GLY A 37 24.19 -0.30 16.48
N VAL A 38 25.17 0.10 15.65
CA VAL A 38 24.92 0.71 14.34
C VAL A 38 24.23 -0.28 13.41
N VAL A 39 24.68 -1.53 13.34
CA VAL A 39 24.08 -2.56 12.47
C VAL A 39 22.60 -2.74 12.79
N LEU A 40 22.25 -2.92 14.07
CA LEU A 40 20.87 -3.08 14.51
C LEU A 40 20.03 -1.83 14.25
N CYS A 41 20.59 -0.63 14.43
CA CYS A 41 19.89 0.60 14.10
C CYS A 41 19.64 0.74 12.59
N LEU A 42 20.59 0.36 11.73
CA LEU A 42 20.41 0.38 10.27
C LEU A 42 19.36 -0.66 9.83
N LEU A 43 19.35 -1.84 10.44
CA LEU A 43 18.31 -2.84 10.22
C LEU A 43 16.94 -2.33 10.65
N LEU A 44 16.84 -1.63 11.79
CA LEU A 44 15.61 -0.99 12.23
C LEU A 44 15.11 0.02 11.19
N VAL A 45 15.99 0.87 10.66
CA VAL A 45 15.65 1.82 9.58
C VAL A 45 15.18 1.08 8.32
N ALA A 46 15.85 -0.01 7.94
CA ALA A 46 15.45 -0.82 6.79
C ALA A 46 14.05 -1.42 6.99
N CYS A 47 13.79 -2.04 8.14
CA CYS A 47 12.48 -2.61 8.47
C CYS A 47 11.38 -1.55 8.49
N ALA A 48 11.61 -0.41 9.14
CA ALA A 48 10.65 0.69 9.19
C ALA A 48 10.39 1.28 7.79
N GLY A 49 11.43 1.40 6.97
CA GLY A 49 11.34 1.87 5.59
C GLY A 49 10.55 0.92 4.70
N LEU A 50 10.84 -0.38 4.76
CA LEU A 50 10.12 -1.41 3.99
C LEU A 50 8.65 -1.48 4.41
N LEU A 51 8.37 -1.44 5.71
CA LEU A 51 7.01 -1.40 6.24
C LEU A 51 6.26 -0.17 5.72
N SER A 52 6.86 1.02 5.87
CA SER A 52 6.27 2.29 5.38
C SER A 52 6.02 2.25 3.88
N ARG A 53 6.94 1.65 3.11
CA ARG A 53 6.81 1.53 1.66
C ARG A 53 5.70 0.57 1.24
N SER A 54 5.48 -0.50 2.00
CA SER A 54 4.45 -1.49 1.71
C SER A 54 3.02 -0.95 1.89
N TRP A 55 2.79 -0.05 2.85
CA TRP A 55 1.44 0.45 3.16
C TRP A 55 0.97 1.60 2.26
N SER A 56 1.89 2.49 1.88
CA SER A 56 1.48 3.82 1.41
C SER A 56 2.46 4.50 0.45
N GLY A 57 3.42 3.73 -0.10
CA GLY A 57 4.26 4.16 -1.20
C GLY A 57 5.23 5.30 -0.84
N GLY A 58 5.44 6.23 -1.78
CA GLY A 58 6.48 7.27 -1.65
C GLY A 58 6.22 8.33 -0.57
N VAL A 59 4.96 8.73 -0.38
CA VAL A 59 4.60 9.78 0.61
C VAL A 59 4.86 9.30 2.04
N ALA A 60 4.60 8.03 2.31
CA ALA A 60 4.87 7.39 3.59
C ALA A 60 6.37 7.35 3.92
N LEU A 61 7.18 7.04 2.90
CA LEU A 61 8.63 7.06 3.04
C LEU A 61 9.15 8.48 3.29
N ALA A 62 8.54 9.49 2.65
CA ALA A 62 8.85 10.90 2.90
C ALA A 62 8.48 11.32 4.33
N GLY A 63 7.33 10.85 4.85
CA GLY A 63 6.94 11.03 6.25
C GLY A 63 7.98 10.45 7.21
N LEU A 64 8.34 9.17 7.04
CA LEU A 64 9.37 8.48 7.83
C LEU A 64 10.71 9.23 7.78
N ALA A 65 11.16 9.62 6.59
CA ALA A 65 12.41 10.34 6.40
C ALA A 65 12.38 11.72 7.09
N GLY A 66 11.27 12.45 6.97
CA GLY A 66 11.08 13.74 7.62
C GLY A 66 11.09 13.64 9.14
N GLY A 67 10.40 12.65 9.71
CA GLY A 67 10.39 12.39 11.15
C GLY A 67 11.77 12.01 11.67
N MET A 68 12.47 11.10 10.99
CA MET A 68 13.85 10.75 11.36
C MET A 68 14.77 11.97 11.28
N PHE A 69 14.72 12.74 10.19
CA PHE A 69 15.53 13.93 10.02
C PHE A 69 15.31 14.92 11.17
N LEU A 70 14.04 15.21 11.50
CA LEU A 70 13.72 16.11 12.60
C LEU A 70 14.22 15.61 13.95
N SER A 71 14.05 14.32 14.24
CA SER A 71 14.52 13.70 15.48
C SER A 71 16.04 13.75 15.58
N VAL A 72 16.75 13.26 14.56
CA VAL A 72 18.23 13.22 14.52
C VAL A 72 18.81 14.63 14.64
N THR A 73 18.31 15.61 13.88
CA THR A 73 18.81 17.00 13.94
C THR A 73 18.52 17.68 15.28
N THR A 74 17.42 17.31 15.94
CA THR A 74 17.09 17.83 17.28
C THR A 74 18.00 17.23 18.34
N LEU A 75 18.23 15.91 18.30
CA LEU A 75 19.11 15.21 19.23
C LEU A 75 20.60 15.46 18.95
N ALA A 76 20.96 15.87 17.75
CA ALA A 76 22.32 16.28 17.37
C ALA A 76 22.76 17.62 17.97
N ARG A 77 21.89 18.34 18.68
CA ARG A 77 22.25 19.60 19.32
C ARG A 77 23.05 19.33 20.60
N SER A 78 23.97 20.24 20.92
CA SER A 78 24.71 20.18 22.18
C SER A 78 23.78 20.36 23.38
N GLY A 79 23.83 19.41 24.31
CA GLY A 79 23.08 19.49 25.57
C GLY A 79 23.76 20.42 26.60
N PRO A 80 23.07 20.74 27.71
CA PRO A 80 23.59 21.60 28.79
C PRO A 80 24.89 21.09 29.45
N GLY A 81 25.23 19.81 29.25
CA GLY A 81 26.49 19.20 29.70
C GLY A 81 27.60 19.14 28.64
N GLY A 82 27.41 19.77 27.48
CA GLY A 82 28.36 19.71 26.36
C GLY A 82 28.39 18.38 25.60
N ASP A 83 27.61 17.38 26.03
CA ASP A 83 27.46 16.12 25.29
C ASP A 83 26.61 16.34 24.05
N VAL A 84 27.04 15.74 22.93
CA VAL A 84 26.36 15.82 21.65
C VAL A 84 26.08 14.38 21.25
N LEU A 85 24.80 14.00 21.15
CA LEU A 85 24.44 12.64 20.78
C LEU A 85 24.91 12.30 19.34
N VAL A 86 25.03 13.30 18.46
CA VAL A 86 25.56 13.21 17.09
C VAL A 86 26.09 14.60 16.63
N PRO A 87 27.30 14.81 16.09
CA PRO A 87 28.53 14.02 16.12
C PRO A 87 29.62 14.71 16.97
N ALA A 88 29.80 14.28 18.23
CA ALA A 88 30.97 14.63 19.03
C ALA A 88 32.16 13.69 18.68
N ARG A 89 32.96 14.07 17.68
CA ARG A 89 34.34 13.57 17.39
C ARG A 89 34.57 12.10 16.95
N GLN A 90 33.60 11.18 17.00
CA GLN A 90 33.81 9.77 16.60
C GLN A 90 33.23 9.41 15.22
N GLY A 91 34.03 8.76 14.36
CA GLY A 91 33.61 8.34 13.00
C GLY A 91 32.37 7.44 12.96
N ILE A 92 32.05 6.75 14.05
CA ILE A 92 30.90 5.84 14.13
C ILE A 92 29.54 6.58 14.02
N GLY A 93 29.47 7.84 14.48
CA GLY A 93 28.26 8.65 14.36
C GLY A 93 27.96 9.03 12.91
N TRP A 94 29.01 9.24 12.10
CA TRP A 94 28.85 9.47 10.66
C TRP A 94 28.36 8.23 9.92
N VAL A 95 28.85 7.03 10.31
CA VAL A 95 28.35 5.77 9.75
C VAL A 95 26.85 5.61 10.03
N TRP A 96 26.39 6.00 11.22
CA TRP A 96 24.97 6.00 11.54
C TRP A 96 24.17 6.96 10.64
N VAL A 97 24.55 8.24 10.56
CA VAL A 97 23.79 9.25 9.80
C VAL A 97 23.79 8.94 8.30
N VAL A 98 24.97 8.72 7.73
CA VAL A 98 25.13 8.43 6.29
C VAL A 98 24.54 7.07 5.95
N GLY A 99 24.73 6.08 6.83
CA GLY A 99 24.16 4.75 6.66
C GLY A 99 22.64 4.77 6.67
N ALA A 100 22.01 5.47 7.62
CA ALA A 100 20.56 5.58 7.71
C ALA A 100 19.97 6.28 6.47
N ALA A 101 20.60 7.36 6.01
CA ALA A 101 20.23 8.03 4.77
C ALA A 101 20.38 7.09 3.55
N GLY A 102 21.50 6.37 3.46
CA GLY A 102 21.75 5.38 2.41
C GLY A 102 20.70 4.26 2.40
N VAL A 103 20.34 3.71 3.56
CA VAL A 103 19.29 2.69 3.69
C VAL A 103 17.94 3.23 3.22
N LEU A 104 17.55 4.46 3.59
CA LEU A 104 16.31 5.06 3.10
C LEU A 104 16.30 5.23 1.58
N VAL A 105 17.42 5.63 0.98
CA VAL A 105 17.57 5.72 -0.48
C VAL A 105 17.44 4.34 -1.12
N LEU A 106 18.10 3.31 -0.58
CA LEU A 106 17.98 1.94 -1.07
C LEU A 106 16.55 1.43 -1.01
N VAL A 107 15.83 1.70 0.09
CA VAL A 107 14.41 1.38 0.22
C VAL A 107 13.56 2.16 -0.79
N ALA A 108 13.87 3.44 -1.03
CA ALA A 108 13.17 4.25 -2.02
C ALA A 108 13.32 3.68 -3.45
N LEU A 109 14.51 3.14 -3.74
CA LEU A 109 14.87 2.52 -5.02
C LEU A 109 14.44 1.05 -5.13
N ALA A 110 14.00 0.42 -4.04
CA ALA A 110 13.60 -0.97 -4.05
C ALA A 110 12.49 -1.24 -5.10
N PRO A 111 12.64 -2.31 -5.93
CA PRO A 111 11.70 -2.61 -7.01
C PRO A 111 10.27 -2.73 -6.53
N ARG A 112 9.33 -2.08 -7.22
CA ARG A 112 7.89 -2.16 -6.87
C ARG A 112 7.34 -3.58 -6.96
N ALA A 113 7.96 -4.46 -7.76
CA ALA A 113 7.58 -5.86 -7.88
C ALA A 113 7.70 -6.64 -6.56
N LEU A 114 8.56 -6.21 -5.63
CA LEU A 114 8.72 -6.86 -4.32
C LEU A 114 7.55 -6.60 -3.36
N PHE A 115 6.68 -5.64 -3.68
CA PHE A 115 5.59 -5.19 -2.82
C PHE A 115 4.20 -5.40 -3.46
N ARG A 116 4.15 -6.13 -4.58
CA ARG A 116 2.87 -6.45 -5.25
C ARG A 116 2.33 -7.77 -4.71
N ASP A 117 1.21 -7.70 -4.01
CA ASP A 117 0.41 -8.86 -3.59
C ASP A 117 -0.66 -9.24 -4.64
N GLU A 118 -0.41 -8.93 -5.91
CA GLU A 118 -1.27 -9.35 -7.00
C GLU A 118 -1.18 -10.89 -7.12
N PRO A 119 -2.32 -11.62 -7.03
CA PRO A 119 -2.32 -13.06 -7.28
C PRO A 119 -1.70 -13.29 -8.66
N ARG A 120 -0.65 -14.11 -8.75
CA ARG A 120 -0.17 -14.58 -10.05
C ARG A 120 -1.36 -15.27 -10.70
N GLY A 121 -1.93 -14.63 -11.73
CA GLY A 121 -3.13 -15.12 -12.40
C GLY A 121 -2.97 -16.61 -12.73
N GLU A 122 -4.06 -17.37 -12.58
CA GLU A 122 -4.08 -18.79 -12.90
C GLU A 122 -3.39 -18.97 -14.25
N ARG A 123 -2.26 -19.71 -14.25
CA ARG A 123 -1.61 -20.15 -15.47
C ARG A 123 -2.74 -20.73 -16.34
N PRO A 124 -2.93 -20.28 -17.58
CA PRO A 124 -3.99 -20.81 -18.43
C PRO A 124 -3.90 -22.32 -18.35
N ARG A 125 -4.89 -22.96 -17.72
CA ARG A 125 -5.01 -24.42 -17.81
C ARG A 125 -5.15 -24.62 -19.31
N THR A 126 -4.11 -25.15 -19.94
CA THR A 126 -4.25 -25.74 -21.25
C THR A 126 -5.25 -26.86 -21.02
N VAL A 127 -6.52 -26.56 -21.27
CA VAL A 127 -7.54 -27.59 -21.39
C VAL A 127 -7.04 -28.39 -22.57
N ALA A 128 -6.43 -29.54 -22.30
CA ALA A 128 -6.13 -30.50 -23.34
C ALA A 128 -7.44 -30.70 -24.10
N PRO A 129 -7.45 -30.60 -25.44
CA PRO A 129 -8.67 -30.80 -26.21
C PRO A 129 -9.24 -32.14 -25.75
N ALA A 130 -10.51 -32.12 -25.32
CA ALA A 130 -11.20 -33.29 -24.83
C ALA A 130 -11.03 -34.42 -25.85
N ALA A 131 -10.12 -35.34 -25.55
CA ALA A 131 -9.94 -36.53 -26.35
C ALA A 131 -11.18 -37.40 -26.12
N GLY A 132 -11.99 -37.55 -27.16
CA GLY A 132 -13.05 -38.55 -27.22
C GLY A 132 -14.44 -38.03 -26.87
N VAL A 133 -15.03 -37.25 -27.77
CA VAL A 133 -16.44 -37.50 -28.13
C VAL A 133 -16.38 -38.33 -29.40
N GLU A 134 -16.50 -39.64 -29.25
CA GLU A 134 -16.70 -40.56 -30.38
C GLU A 134 -17.96 -40.10 -31.16
N PRO A 135 -17.88 -39.96 -32.49
CA PRO A 135 -19.06 -39.69 -33.29
C PRO A 135 -19.91 -40.96 -33.30
N VAL A 136 -21.12 -40.87 -32.73
CA VAL A 136 -22.16 -41.87 -32.94
C VAL A 136 -22.44 -41.98 -34.43
N ASP A 137 -22.27 -43.17 -35.01
CA ASP A 137 -22.57 -43.51 -36.40
C ASP A 137 -24.04 -43.20 -36.72
N GLY A 138 -24.28 -42.02 -37.27
CA GLY A 138 -25.53 -41.61 -37.89
C GLY A 138 -25.40 -41.78 -39.39
N GLY A 139 -26.24 -42.66 -39.94
CA GLY A 139 -26.16 -43.15 -41.32
C GLY A 139 -26.08 -42.08 -42.41
N ALA A 140 -25.42 -42.49 -43.48
CA ALA A 140 -25.25 -41.80 -44.75
C ALA A 140 -26.53 -41.09 -45.23
N VAL A 141 -26.44 -39.78 -45.45
CA VAL A 141 -27.25 -39.07 -46.44
C VAL A 141 -26.33 -38.11 -47.19
N GLY A 142 -26.15 -38.38 -48.48
CA GLY A 142 -25.31 -37.61 -49.38
C GLY A 142 -25.79 -36.16 -49.55
N GLY A 143 -24.82 -35.26 -49.62
CA GLY A 143 -25.02 -33.86 -49.92
C GLY A 143 -23.66 -33.22 -50.22
N GLU A 144 -23.26 -33.32 -51.49
CA GLU A 144 -22.06 -32.70 -52.04
C GLU A 144 -22.14 -31.17 -51.87
N LEU A 145 -21.27 -30.59 -51.03
CA LEU A 145 -21.09 -29.14 -50.92
C LEU A 145 -19.76 -28.77 -51.58
N ARG A 146 -19.85 -28.34 -52.85
CA ARG A 146 -18.75 -27.72 -53.59
C ARG A 146 -18.30 -26.41 -52.93
N PRO A 147 -17.00 -26.06 -52.98
CA PRO A 147 -16.52 -24.78 -52.49
C PRO A 147 -16.99 -23.67 -53.44
N VAL A 148 -17.69 -22.66 -52.92
CA VAL A 148 -18.03 -21.43 -53.64
C VAL A 148 -16.99 -20.37 -53.29
N ASP A 149 -16.04 -20.16 -54.20
CA ASP A 149 -15.16 -18.98 -54.19
C ASP A 149 -15.95 -17.76 -54.67
N GLY A 150 -16.16 -16.77 -53.79
CA GLY A 150 -16.98 -15.60 -54.07
C GLY A 150 -16.48 -14.34 -53.37
N ARG A 151 -15.60 -13.63 -54.06
CA ARG A 151 -14.97 -12.34 -53.73
C ARG A 151 -15.98 -11.18 -53.62
N LEU A 152 -15.85 -10.40 -52.53
CA LEU A 152 -16.16 -8.97 -52.30
C LEU A 152 -17.43 -8.34 -52.89
N VAL A 153 -18.36 -7.88 -52.04
CA VAL A 153 -19.11 -6.63 -52.27
C VAL A 153 -19.28 -5.89 -50.93
N GLY A 154 -18.79 -4.65 -50.89
CA GLY A 154 -18.99 -3.74 -49.77
C GLY A 154 -20.44 -3.27 -49.68
N GLY A 155 -20.96 -3.23 -48.45
CA GLY A 155 -22.24 -2.64 -48.10
C GLY A 155 -22.15 -2.08 -46.68
N GLU A 156 -22.24 -0.76 -46.60
CA GLU A 156 -22.16 0.09 -45.41
C GLU A 156 -23.18 -0.32 -44.32
N PRO A 157 -22.81 -0.34 -43.02
CA PRO A 157 -23.76 -0.64 -41.95
C PRO A 157 -24.71 0.56 -41.74
N ARG A 158 -26.02 0.34 -41.93
CA ARG A 158 -27.03 1.34 -41.61
C ARG A 158 -27.20 1.51 -40.09
N PRO A 159 -27.50 2.72 -39.60
CA PRO A 159 -27.72 3.00 -38.19
C PRO A 159 -28.96 2.28 -37.64
N PHE A 160 -28.85 1.76 -36.43
CA PHE A 160 -29.94 1.14 -35.67
C PHE A 160 -30.65 2.23 -34.85
N ASP A 161 -31.87 2.60 -35.26
CA ASP A 161 -32.75 3.49 -34.50
C ASP A 161 -33.88 2.67 -33.88
N GLY A 162 -34.06 2.75 -32.56
CA GLY A 162 -35.30 2.33 -31.91
C GLY A 162 -35.21 1.94 -30.43
N GLY A 163 -35.53 2.90 -29.55
CA GLY A 163 -36.30 2.63 -28.33
C GLY A 163 -35.61 2.90 -26.99
N PRO A 164 -36.15 3.79 -26.12
CA PRO A 164 -35.62 4.02 -24.78
C PRO A 164 -35.99 2.84 -23.85
N SER A 165 -34.98 2.20 -23.27
CA SER A 165 -35.17 1.26 -22.18
C SER A 165 -35.47 2.03 -20.89
N GLU A 166 -36.76 2.16 -20.58
CA GLU A 166 -37.27 2.44 -19.24
C GLU A 166 -36.72 1.40 -18.24
N GLY A 167 -36.28 1.86 -17.07
CA GLY A 167 -35.90 0.97 -15.97
C GLY A 167 -34.74 1.44 -15.10
N ALA A 168 -34.75 2.71 -14.68
CA ALA A 168 -33.95 3.12 -13.54
C ALA A 168 -34.58 2.57 -12.25
N PRO A 169 -33.85 1.87 -11.36
CA PRO A 169 -34.36 1.56 -10.03
C PRO A 169 -34.35 2.82 -9.16
N THR A 170 -35.55 3.27 -8.79
CA THR A 170 -35.82 4.32 -7.81
C THR A 170 -35.27 3.92 -6.42
N PRO A 171 -34.67 4.85 -5.65
CA PRO A 171 -34.30 4.60 -4.26
C PRO A 171 -35.55 4.45 -3.40
N ALA A 172 -35.68 3.35 -2.67
CA ALA A 172 -36.73 3.17 -1.68
C ALA A 172 -36.50 4.12 -0.49
N ASP A 173 -37.40 5.08 -0.35
CA ASP A 173 -37.64 5.86 0.85
C ASP A 173 -38.52 5.02 1.79
N GLY A 174 -38.12 4.87 3.05
CA GLY A 174 -38.78 3.98 4.00
C GLY A 174 -38.23 4.15 5.41
N ASP A 175 -38.95 4.98 6.17
CA ASP A 175 -39.07 4.99 7.63
C ASP A 175 -37.93 5.55 8.48
N ARG A 176 -38.06 6.87 8.70
CA ARG A 176 -37.76 7.49 9.99
C ARG A 176 -38.66 6.87 11.07
N VAL A 177 -38.07 6.27 12.10
CA VAL A 177 -38.69 6.20 13.43
C VAL A 177 -37.72 6.79 14.45
N SER A 178 -38.17 7.90 15.00
CA SER A 178 -37.72 8.61 16.19
C SER A 178 -37.71 7.71 17.43
N GLY A 179 -36.65 7.79 18.24
CA GLY A 179 -36.65 7.18 19.57
C GLY A 179 -35.36 7.44 20.36
N GLU A 180 -35.26 8.59 21.01
CA GLU A 180 -34.52 8.80 22.26
C GLU A 180 -35.32 9.88 23.04
N PRO A 181 -35.45 9.89 24.40
CA PRO A 181 -34.48 9.40 25.40
C PRO A 181 -35.03 8.71 26.67
N ASP A 182 -34.06 8.23 27.46
CA ASP A 182 -34.00 8.21 28.93
C ASP A 182 -34.44 6.93 29.69
N ASP A 183 -33.46 6.24 30.29
CA ASP A 183 -33.59 5.59 31.60
C ASP A 183 -32.27 5.53 32.39
N GLY A 184 -32.06 6.54 33.23
CA GLY A 184 -31.82 6.38 34.67
C GLY A 184 -30.90 5.26 35.20
N SER A 185 -29.92 5.73 35.99
CA SER A 185 -29.54 5.19 37.30
C SER A 185 -28.47 4.08 37.37
N GLY A 186 -27.29 4.48 37.88
CA GLY A 186 -26.51 3.63 38.78
C GLY A 186 -25.00 3.73 38.61
N ALA A 187 -24.32 4.51 39.46
CA ALA A 187 -23.19 4.05 40.30
C ALA A 187 -22.32 5.22 40.83
N ARG A 188 -22.62 5.59 42.08
CA ARG A 188 -21.71 5.83 43.21
C ARG A 188 -20.39 6.60 42.97
N ARG A 189 -20.39 7.86 43.41
CA ARG A 189 -19.20 8.60 43.84
C ARG A 189 -18.66 8.00 45.14
N GLY A 190 -17.44 7.48 45.12
CA GLY A 190 -16.66 7.14 46.30
C GLY A 190 -16.03 8.40 46.91
N THR A 191 -16.38 8.70 48.15
CA THR A 191 -15.66 9.63 49.03
C THR A 191 -14.44 8.94 49.60
N ALA A 192 -13.24 9.50 49.40
CA ALA A 192 -12.05 9.13 50.15
C ALA A 192 -11.80 10.19 51.23
N ARG A 193 -11.69 9.73 52.47
CA ARG A 193 -11.09 10.41 53.60
C ARG A 193 -10.08 9.45 54.21
#